data_AF-A0A2E0VUZ5-F1
#
_entry.id   AF-A0A2E0VUZ5-F1
#
_cell.length_a   1.000
_cell.length_b   1.000
_cell.length_c   1.000
_cell.angle_alpha   90.00
_cell.angle_beta   90.00
_cell.angle_gamma   90.00
#
_symmetry.space_group_name_H-M   'P 1'
#
loop_
_entity.id
_entity.type
_entity.pdbx_description
1 polymer ?
#
loop_
_entity_poly.entity_id
_entity_poly.type
_entity_poly.pdbx_seq_one_letter_code
_entity_poly.pdbx_strand_id
1 'polypeptide(L)'
;MSKPIDIDLRPAQFEVFTSPKRFRVLVAGRRFGKSYLACIELLQKAANAPGETFFYCAPTYRMAKDIAWKVLKKIIPPSLVRSKNETDLKI
;
A
#
# COMPACT_ATOMS: atom_id res chain seq x y z
N MET A 1 -19.53 -5.92 12.78
CA MET A 1 -18.65 -6.74 11.93
C MET A 1 -18.06 -5.86 10.84
N SER A 2 -16.73 -5.69 10.78
CA SER A 2 -16.08 -4.96 9.69
C SER A 2 -16.25 -5.73 8.38
N LYS A 3 -16.70 -5.05 7.32
CA LYS A 3 -16.79 -5.62 5.97
C LYS A 3 -15.41 -6.19 5.55
N PRO A 4 -15.33 -7.38 4.94
CA PRO A 4 -14.07 -7.88 4.39
C PRO A 4 -13.49 -6.84 3.43
N ILE A 5 -12.18 -6.60 3.53
CA ILE A 5 -11.48 -5.75 2.57
C ILE A 5 -11.42 -6.57 1.28
N ASP A 6 -12.22 -6.18 0.30
CA ASP A 6 -12.23 -6.84 -1.01
C ASP A 6 -10.98 -6.40 -1.78
N ILE A 7 -10.00 -7.30 -1.85
CA ILE A 7 -8.70 -7.06 -2.48
C ILE A 7 -8.66 -7.90 -3.74
N ASP A 8 -8.70 -7.23 -4.89
CA ASP A 8 -8.61 -7.88 -6.19
C ASP A 8 -7.17 -7.78 -6.73
N LEU A 9 -6.40 -8.86 -6.58
CA LEU A 9 -5.07 -8.99 -7.17
C LEU A 9 -5.14 -9.86 -8.43
N ARG A 10 -4.55 -9.34 -9.52
CA ARG A 10 -4.34 -10.13 -10.74
C ARG A 10 -3.38 -11.30 -10.45
N PRO A 11 -3.44 -12.41 -11.21
CA PRO A 11 -2.59 -13.59 -10.95
C PRO A 11 -1.10 -13.27 -10.78
N ALA A 12 -0.52 -12.44 -11.66
CA ALA A 12 0.88 -12.03 -11.56
C ALA A 12 1.18 -11.14 -10.33
N GLN A 13 0.20 -10.37 -9.85
CA GLN A 13 0.36 -9.60 -8.60
C GLN A 13 0.28 -10.51 -7.39
N PHE A 14 -0.61 -11.52 -7.43
CA PHE A 14 -0.77 -12.50 -6.37
C PHE A 14 0.47 -13.39 -6.21
N GLU A 15 1.11 -13.78 -7.31
CA GLU A 15 2.40 -14.49 -7.29
C GLU A 15 3.47 -13.67 -6.57
N VAL A 16 3.58 -12.37 -6.89
CA VAL A 16 4.50 -11.48 -6.18
C VAL A 16 4.11 -11.39 -4.70
N PHE A 17 2.84 -11.13 -4.39
CA PHE A 17 2.32 -10.94 -3.04
C PHE A 17 2.57 -12.12 -2.10
N THR A 18 2.44 -13.36 -2.62
CA THR A 18 2.59 -14.59 -1.85
C THR A 18 4.03 -15.06 -1.70
N SER A 19 4.97 -14.41 -2.38
CA SER A 19 6.39 -14.76 -2.30
C SER A 19 6.92 -14.64 -0.86
N PRO A 20 7.58 -15.68 -0.30
CA PRO A 20 8.06 -15.69 1.07
C PRO A 20 9.36 -14.88 1.26
N LYS A 21 9.89 -14.27 0.20
CA LYS A 21 11.19 -13.58 0.23
C LYS A 21 11.07 -12.25 0.99
N ARG A 22 11.98 -12.01 1.94
CA ARG A 22 12.06 -10.76 2.72
C ARG A 22 12.26 -9.53 1.82
N PHE A 23 13.16 -9.64 0.84
CA PHE A 23 13.45 -8.57 -0.11
C PHE A 23 13.07 -9.04 -1.51
N ARG A 24 12.31 -8.21 -2.23
CA ARG A 24 11.82 -8.49 -3.58
C ARG A 24 12.11 -7.30 -4.49
N VAL A 25 12.66 -7.59 -5.66
CA VAL A 25 12.87 -6.60 -6.73
C VAL A 25 11.93 -6.98 -7.86
N LEU A 26 10.97 -6.12 -8.16
CA LEU A 26 9.98 -6.35 -9.21
C LEU A 26 10.22 -5.40 -10.39
N VAL A 27 10.70 -5.96 -11.50
CA VAL A 27 10.79 -5.25 -12.78
C VAL A 27 9.57 -5.63 -13.61
N ALA A 28 8.65 -4.68 -13.81
CA ALA A 28 7.43 -4.92 -14.58
C ALA A 28 7.00 -3.67 -15.36
N GLY A 29 6.27 -3.86 -16.45
CA GLY A 29 5.81 -2.79 -17.34
C GLY A 29 4.85 -1.76 -16.72
N ARG A 30 4.55 -0.71 -17.49
CA ARG A 30 3.47 0.23 -17.18
C ARG A 30 2.14 -0.55 -17.09
N ARG A 31 1.23 -0.15 -16.20
CA ARG A 31 -0.09 -0.79 -15.96
C ARG A 31 -0.08 -2.20 -15.36
N PHE A 32 1.07 -2.75 -14.96
CA PHE A 32 1.11 -3.97 -14.14
C PHE A 32 0.34 -3.82 -12.80
N GLY A 33 0.25 -2.59 -12.28
CA GLY A 33 -0.38 -2.31 -10.99
C GLY A 33 0.56 -2.43 -9.79
N LYS A 34 1.87 -2.23 -10.00
CA LYS A 34 2.92 -2.26 -8.95
C LYS A 34 2.56 -1.39 -7.74
N SER A 35 2.08 -0.16 -7.98
CA SER A 35 1.72 0.77 -6.89
C SER A 35 0.53 0.30 -6.08
N TYR A 36 -0.48 -0.31 -6.73
CA TYR A 36 -1.63 -0.89 -6.03
C TYR A 36 -1.19 -2.07 -5.17
N LEU A 37 -0.40 -3.00 -5.74
CA LEU A 37 0.20 -4.12 -5.02
C LEU A 37 0.99 -3.65 -3.79
N ALA A 38 1.85 -2.65 -3.92
CA ALA A 38 2.60 -2.10 -2.78
C ALA A 38 1.68 -1.54 -1.68
N CYS A 39 0.57 -0.89 -2.03
CA CYS A 39 -0.39 -0.39 -1.04
C CYS A 39 -1.14 -1.53 -0.31
N ILE A 40 -1.47 -2.60 -1.04
CA ILE A 40 -2.08 -3.80 -0.46
C ILE A 40 -1.13 -4.48 0.52
N GLU A 41 0.16 -4.60 0.17
CA GLU A 41 1.17 -5.16 1.06
C GLU A 41 1.36 -4.32 2.33
N LEU A 42 1.40 -2.99 2.20
CA LEU A 42 1.47 -2.09 3.35
C LEU A 42 0.27 -2.30 4.29
N LEU A 43 -0.94 -2.39 3.74
CA LEU A 43 -2.15 -2.63 4.52
C LEU A 43 -2.12 -3.99 5.22
N GLN A 44 -1.78 -5.07 4.50
CA GLN A 44 -1.70 -6.41 5.07
C GLN A 44 -0.65 -6.48 6.19
N LYS A 45 0.53 -5.90 5.99
CA LYS A 45 1.61 -5.93 6.99
C LYS A 45 1.24 -5.10 8.23
N ALA A 46 0.74 -3.88 8.04
CA ALA A 46 0.32 -3.02 9.14
C ALA A 46 -0.84 -3.61 9.95
N ALA A 47 -1.79 -4.30 9.31
CA ALA A 47 -2.88 -4.97 10.00
C ALA A 47 -2.42 -6.17 10.84
N ASN A 48 -1.36 -6.86 10.43
CA ASN A 48 -0.84 -8.06 11.11
C ASN A 48 0.28 -7.77 12.13
N ALA A 49 0.89 -6.59 12.10
CA ALA A 49 1.94 -6.18 13.02
C ALA A 49 1.64 -4.80 13.65
N PRO A 50 0.67 -4.72 14.59
CA PRO A 50 0.34 -3.48 15.27
C PRO A 50 1.55 -2.92 16.03
N GLY A 51 1.79 -1.61 15.92
CA GLY A 51 2.90 -0.92 16.58
C GLY A 51 4.18 -0.81 15.74
N GLU A 52 4.27 -1.53 14.62
CA GLU A 52 5.36 -1.36 13.67
C GLU A 52 5.09 -0.21 12.67
N THR A 53 6.17 0.30 12.07
CA THR A 53 6.11 1.38 11.08
C THR A 53 6.37 0.84 9.69
N PHE A 54 5.44 1.12 8.78
CA PHE A 54 5.51 0.75 7.37
C PHE A 54 5.44 2.02 6.51
N PHE A 55 6.26 2.11 5.47
CA PHE A 55 6.34 3.31 4.64
C PHE A 55 6.37 3.00 3.14
N TYR A 56 5.87 3.95 2.35
CA TYR A 56 5.96 3.96 0.89
C TYR A 56 6.92 5.06 0.45
N CYS A 57 7.90 4.71 -0.38
CA CYS A 57 8.84 5.68 -0.95
C CYS A 57 8.57 5.90 -2.44
N ALA A 58 8.70 7.15 -2.86
CA ALA A 58 8.73 7.56 -4.26
C ALA A 58 9.82 8.64 -4.44
N PRO A 59 10.24 8.94 -5.68
CA PRO A 59 11.26 9.96 -5.94
C PRO A 59 10.96 11.34 -5.39
N THR A 60 9.67 11.71 -5.22
CA THR A 60 9.26 12.98 -4.61
C THR A 60 8.08 12.77 -3.65
N TYR A 61 7.94 13.66 -2.65
CA TYR A 61 6.80 13.67 -1.72
C TYR A 61 5.46 13.79 -2.45
N ARG A 62 5.40 14.64 -3.48
CA ARG A 62 4.20 14.82 -4.30
C ARG A 62 3.81 13.53 -5.02
N MET A 63 4.77 12.80 -5.59
CA MET A 63 4.50 11.50 -6.20
C MET A 63 3.98 10.49 -5.19
N ALA A 64 4.58 10.40 -4.00
CA ALA A 64 4.10 9.49 -2.95
C ALA A 64 2.65 9.82 -2.54
N LYS A 65 2.32 11.11 -2.39
CA LYS A 65 0.96 11.57 -2.07
C LYS A 65 -0.03 11.25 -3.20
N ASP A 66 0.32 11.59 -4.44
CA ASP A 66 -0.57 11.41 -5.59
C ASP A 66 -0.81 9.92 -5.93
N ILE A 67 0.18 9.07 -5.69
CA ILE A 67 0.12 7.63 -5.97
C ILE A 67 -0.42 6.86 -4.76
N ALA A 68 0.36 6.76 -3.68
CA ALA A 68 0.08 5.83 -2.60
C ALA A 68 -0.99 6.38 -1.66
N TRP A 69 -0.91 7.65 -1.25
CA TRP A 69 -1.86 8.21 -0.29
C TRP A 69 -3.30 8.19 -0.83
N LYS A 70 -3.49 8.52 -2.11
CA LYS A 70 -4.78 8.41 -2.79
C LYS A 70 -5.33 6.98 -2.78
N VAL A 71 -4.48 5.98 -3.04
CA VAL A 71 -4.89 4.56 -3.05
C VAL A 71 -5.22 4.08 -1.63
N LEU A 72 -4.35 4.36 -0.65
CA LEU A 72 -4.54 3.98 0.75
C LEU A 72 -5.87 4.51 1.31
N LYS A 73 -6.21 5.78 1.04
CA LYS A 73 -7.50 6.34 1.46
C LYS A 73 -8.72 5.63 0.84
N LYS A 74 -8.56 5.00 -0.31
CA LYS A 74 -9.63 4.24 -0.98
C LYS A 74 -9.76 2.81 -0.42
N ILE A 75 -8.64 2.15 -0.14
CA ILE A 75 -8.63 0.72 0.23
C ILE A 75 -8.71 0.47 1.73
N ILE A 76 -8.24 1.39 2.57
CA ILE A 76 -8.21 1.19 4.02
C ILE A 76 -9.60 1.51 4.58
N PRO A 77 -10.27 0.56 5.25
CA PRO A 77 -11.52 0.84 5.94
C PRO A 77 -11.33 1.92 7.00
N PRO A 78 -12.24 2.91 7.11
CA PRO A 78 -12.16 3.95 8.14
C PRO A 78 -12.02 3.39 9.57
N SER A 79 -12.61 2.21 9.84
CA SER A 79 -12.53 1.53 11.14
C SER A 79 -11.11 1.09 11.53
N LEU A 80 -10.18 0.98 10.59
CA LEU A 80 -8.78 0.64 10.86
C LEU A 80 -7.90 1.89 11.06
N VAL A 81 -8.44 3.10 10.89
CA VAL A 81 -7.66 4.33 10.95
C VAL A 81 -7.89 5.06 12.26
N ARG A 82 -6.86 5.11 13.11
CA ARG A 82 -6.89 5.91 14.35
C ARG A 82 -6.84 7.42 14.07
N SER A 83 -5.98 7.84 13.16
CA SER A 83 -5.74 9.25 12.83
C SER A 83 -5.02 9.37 11.48
N LYS A 84 -5.10 10.54 10.84
CA LYS A 84 -4.42 10.85 9.58
C LYS A 84 -3.68 12.19 9.69
N ASN A 85 -2.46 12.26 9.18
CA ASN A 85 -1.76 13.53 8.95
C ASN A 85 -1.66 13.76 7.43
N GLU A 86 -2.30 14.82 6.95
CA GLU A 86 -2.36 15.15 5.52
C GLU A 86 -1.69 16.49 5.18
N THR A 87 -0.97 17.06 6.15
CA THR A 87 -0.28 18.34 5.99
C THR A 87 0.74 18.24 4.87
N ASP A 88 0.70 19.19 3.94
CA ASP A 88 1.70 19.28 2.89
C ASP A 88 3.04 19.70 3.48
N LEU A 89 4.09 18.95 3.15
CA LEU A 89 5.45 19.38 3.38
C LEU A 89 5.72 20.56 2.44
N LYS A 90 5.84 21.75 3.02
CA LYS A 90 6.27 22.96 2.34
C LYS A 90 7.68 23.25 2.81
N ILE A 91 8.63 23.24 1.88
CA ILE A 91 10.02 23.65 2.09
C ILE A 91 10.18 24.98 1.35
#